data_AF-A0A0E0BGR9-F1
#
_entry.id   AF-A0A0E0BGR9-F1
#
_cell.length_a   1.000
_cell.length_b   1.000
_cell.length_c   1.000
_cell.angle_alpha   90.00
_cell.angle_beta   90.00
_cell.angle_gamma   90.00
#
_symmetry.space_group_name_H-M   'P 1'
#
loop_
_entity.id
_entity.type
_entity.pdbx_description
1 polymer ?
#
loop_
_entity_poly.entity_id
_entity_poly.type
_entity_poly.pdbx_seq_one_letter_code
_entity_poly.pdbx_strand_id
1 'polypeptide(L)' 'MEHGTVEDSSASTFSIAEEEHTLANPARFVLNQDPRVAFCGYSIPHPADNKVNIRVQTTDYHH' A
#
# COMPACT_ATOMS: atom_id res chain seq x y z
N MET A 1 8.06 -4.01 17.49
CA MET A 1 7.58 -2.62 17.71
C MET A 1 7.62 -1.93 16.36
N GLU A 2 6.51 -1.94 15.63
CA GLU A 2 6.40 -1.25 14.33
C GLU A 2 5.70 0.08 14.61
N HIS A 3 6.47 1.17 14.66
CA HIS A 3 5.94 2.51 14.79
C HIS A 3 5.50 3.01 13.41
N GLY A 4 4.30 2.61 12.97
CA GLY A 4 3.54 3.40 12.02
C GLY A 4 3.13 4.68 12.74
N THR A 5 3.71 5.81 12.36
CA THR A 5 3.43 7.12 12.96
C THR A 5 1.97 7.50 12.70
N VAL A 6 1.13 7.46 13.74
CA VAL A 6 -0.28 7.91 13.77
C VAL A 6 -0.44 9.42 13.55
N GLU A 7 0.58 10.10 13.02
CA GLU A 7 0.58 11.56 12.86
C GLU A 7 0.04 11.98 11.49
N ASP A 8 0.10 11.11 10.48
CA ASP A 8 -0.44 11.34 9.13
C ASP A 8 -1.13 10.08 8.61
N SER A 9 -2.45 10.12 8.51
CA SER A 9 -3.24 9.00 7.96
C SER A 9 -3.29 9.02 6.43
N SER A 10 -2.72 10.04 5.78
CA SER A 10 -2.75 10.16 4.33
C SER A 10 -1.74 9.23 3.65
N ALA A 11 -0.65 8.85 4.32
CA ALA A 11 0.35 7.93 3.80
C ALA A 11 0.56 6.71 4.71
N SER A 12 0.38 5.50 4.18
CA SER A 12 0.55 4.28 4.95
C SER A 12 1.10 3.13 4.10
N THR A 13 1.72 2.16 4.77
CA THR A 13 2.25 0.95 4.14
C THR A 13 1.75 -0.27 4.90
N PHE A 14 1.12 -1.19 4.17
CA PHE A 14 0.50 -2.39 4.71
C PHE A 14 1.32 -3.60 4.28
N SER A 15 1.71 -4.43 5.25
CA SER A 15 2.31 -5.74 5.00
C SER A 15 1.23 -6.80 5.01
N ILE A 16 1.07 -7.52 3.91
CA ILE A 16 0.12 -8.64 3.79
C ILE A 16 0.91 -9.93 3.68
N ALA A 17 0.71 -10.84 4.63
CA ALA A 17 1.33 -12.16 4.65
C ALA A 17 0.57 -13.14 3.74
N GLU A 18 1.30 -14.14 3.24
CA GLU A 18 0.80 -15.22 2.38
C GLU A 18 0.22 -14.74 1.04
N GLU A 19 0.59 -13.54 0.61
CA GLU A 19 0.10 -12.90 -0.61
C GLU A 19 1.24 -12.44 -1.52
N GLU A 20 0.97 -12.45 -2.82
CA GLU A 20 1.94 -12.14 -3.88
C GLU A 20 1.32 -11.22 -4.96
N HIS A 21 1.88 -11.24 -6.17
CA HIS A 21 1.41 -10.46 -7.32
C HIS A 21 -0.07 -10.67 -7.65
N THR A 22 -0.62 -11.85 -7.37
CA THR A 22 -2.00 -12.23 -7.66
C THR A 22 -3.01 -11.29 -6.98
N LEU A 23 -2.79 -10.92 -5.72
CA LEU A 23 -3.59 -9.92 -5.01
C LEU A 23 -3.07 -8.50 -5.21
N ALA A 24 -1.75 -8.33 -5.18
CA ALA A 24 -1.15 -7.01 -5.14
C ALA A 24 -1.34 -6.21 -6.44
N ASN A 25 -1.30 -6.88 -7.60
CA ASN A 25 -1.48 -6.23 -8.89
C ASN A 25 -2.91 -5.69 -9.10
N PRO A 26 -3.99 -6.48 -8.90
CA PRO A 26 -5.35 -5.94 -9.00
C PRO A 26 -5.64 -4.88 -7.93
N ALA A 27 -5.16 -5.05 -6.69
CA ALA A 27 -5.31 -4.02 -5.65
C ALA A 27 -4.67 -2.68 -6.06
N ARG A 28 -3.42 -2.73 -6.55
CA ARG A 28 -2.73 -1.57 -7.12
C ARG A 28 -3.48 -0.95 -8.28
N PHE A 29 -4.07 -1.76 -9.16
CA PHE A 29 -4.84 -1.26 -10.30
C PHE A 29 -6.09 -0.51 -9.82
N VAL A 30 -6.92 -1.13 -8.97
CA VAL A 30 -8.15 -0.53 -8.46
C VAL A 30 -7.88 0.74 -7.66
N LEU A 31 -6.88 0.73 -6.77
CA LEU A 31 -6.56 1.90 -5.94
C LEU A 31 -6.06 3.08 -6.78
N ASN A 32 -5.29 2.85 -7.85
CA ASN A 32 -4.87 3.93 -8.75
C ASN A 32 -6.00 4.47 -9.64
N GLN A 33 -7.19 3.85 -9.67
CA GLN A 33 -8.36 4.44 -10.34
C GLN A 33 -9.15 5.38 -9.42
N ASP A 34 -8.91 5.34 -8.10
CA ASP A 34 -9.61 6.21 -7.16
C ASP A 34 -9.00 7.62 -7.16
N PRO A 35 -9.77 8.68 -7.46
CA PRO A 35 -9.24 10.05 -7.50
C PRO A 35 -8.75 10.56 -6.13
N ARG A 36 -9.10 9.90 -5.03
CA ARG A 36 -8.62 10.21 -3.67
C ARG A 36 -7.24 9.61 -3.39
N VAL A 37 -6.72 8.78 -4.28
CA VAL A 37 -5.41 8.13 -4.15
C VAL A 37 -4.42 8.87 -5.05
N ALA A 38 -3.46 9.56 -4.43
CA ALA A 38 -2.38 10.22 -5.14
C ALA A 38 -1.33 9.22 -5.65
N PHE A 39 -1.11 8.14 -4.89
CA PHE A 39 -0.17 7.10 -5.24
C PHE A 39 -0.54 5.75 -4.62
N CYS A 40 -0.48 4.68 -5.42
CA CYS A 40 -0.49 3.32 -4.91
C CYS A 40 0.53 2.43 -5.63
N GLY A 41 1.34 1.71 -4.86
CA GLY A 41 2.32 0.75 -5.36
C GLY A 41 2.48 -0.45 -4.43
N TYR A 42 3.09 -1.52 -4.94
CA TYR A 42 3.42 -2.69 -4.12
C TYR A 42 4.84 -3.19 -4.38
N SER A 43 5.40 -3.91 -3.42
CA SER A 43 6.71 -4.57 -3.54
C SER A 43 6.71 -5.90 -2.80
N ILE A 44 7.41 -6.89 -3.38
CA ILE A 44 7.72 -8.15 -2.70
C ILE A 44 9.17 -8.02 -2.21
N PRO A 45 9.42 -8.05 -0.89
CA PRO A 45 10.75 -7.77 -0.34
C PRO A 45 11.77 -8.84 -0.72
N HIS A 46 11.34 -10.10 -0.84
CA HIS A 46 12.16 -11.21 -1.29
C HIS A 46 11.28 -12.28 -1.95
N PRO A 47 11.65 -12.88 -3.11
CA PRO A 47 10.81 -13.86 -3.81
C PRO A 47 10.51 -15.15 -3.04
N ALA A 48 11.29 -15.47 -2.00
CA ALA A 48 11.06 -16.63 -1.15
C ALA A 48 10.15 -16.33 0.07
N ASP A 49 9.86 -15.06 0.33
CA ASP A 49 8.91 -14.66 1.36
C ASP A 49 7.56 -14.42 0.70
N ASN A 50 6.55 -15.20 1.07
CA ASN A 50 5.16 -14.98 0.66
C ASN A 50 4.61 -13.78 1.45
N LYS A 51 5.05 -12.59 1.08
CA LYS A 51 4.64 -11.33 1.69
C LYS A 51 4.69 -10.23 0.66
N VAL A 52 3.67 -9.39 0.66
CA VAL A 52 3.65 -8.18 -0.16
C VAL A 52 3.46 -6.94 0.70
N ASN A 53 4.20 -5.88 0.38
CA ASN A 53 4.02 -4.57 0.98
C ASN A 53 3.27 -3.68 0.00
N ILE A 54 2.12 -3.14 0.40
CA ILE A 54 1.34 -2.17 -0.38
C ILE A 54 1.48 -0.80 0.26
N ARG A 55 1.94 0.20 -0.51
CA ARG A 55 1.99 1.59 -0.07
C ARG A 55 0.90 2.39 -0.75
N VAL A 56 0.12 3.10 0.06
CA VAL A 56 -0.95 3.98 -0.38
C VAL A 56 -0.69 5.38 0.17
N GLN A 57 -0.81 6.38 -0.70
CA GLN A 57 -0.82 7.79 -0.35
C GLN A 57 -2.10 8.40 -0.92
N THR A 58 -2.94 8.93 -0.06
CA THR A 58 -4.14 9.65 -0.46
C THR A 58 -3.80 11.09 -0.81
N THR A 59 -4.63 11.72 -1.63
CA THR A 59 -4.60 13.16 -1.82
C THR A 59 -4.90 13.80 -0.46
N ASP A 60 -3.91 14.51 0.09
CA ASP A 60 -4.02 15.26 1.33
C ASP A 60 -5.21 16.23 1.22
N TYR A 61 -6.32 15.95 1.92
CA TYR A 61 -7.50 16.82 1.96
C TYR A 61 -7.31 17.87 3.06
N HIS A 62 -6.19 18.59 3.05
CA HIS A 62 -6.08 19.85 3.76
C HIS A 62 -6.73 20.93 2.89
N HIS A 63 -7.97 21.25 3.22
CA HIS A 63 -8.65 22.47 2.73
C HIS A 63 -7.94 23.71 3.26
#